data_AF-A0A6I5C796-F1
#
_entry.id   AF-A0A6I5C796-F1
#
_cell.length_a   1.000
_cell.length_b   1.000
_cell.length_c   1.000
_cell.angle_alpha   90.00
_cell.angle_beta   90.00
_cell.angle_gamma   90.00
#
_symmetry.space_group_name_H-M   'P 1'
#
loop_
_entity.id
_entity.type
_entity.pdbx_description
1 polymer ?
#
loop_
_entity_poly.entity_id
_entity_poly.type
_entity_poly.pdbx_seq_one_letter_code
_entity_poly.pdbx_strand_id
1 'polypeptide(L)'
;MKFRRAVVSGITSAVALTALGFVPSTAQAAPATAANTCSEAVATTKEHLTQAGSPTDADDWQSVRDAAQDFVDSHPDGGAGTEALRRDINDLSRLCAP
;
A
#
# COMPACT_ATOMS: atom_id res chain seq x y z
N MET A 1 17.98 2.40 53.92
CA MET A 1 16.64 1.76 54.01
C MET A 1 16.68 0.51 53.13
N LYS A 2 16.95 -0.69 53.66
CA LYS A 2 16.03 -1.74 54.18
C LYS A 2 14.94 -2.19 53.18
N PHE A 3 15.22 -3.33 52.53
CA PHE A 3 14.40 -4.37 51.90
C PHE A 3 12.87 -4.15 51.73
N ARG A 4 12.32 -4.59 50.59
CA ARG A 4 11.52 -5.84 50.48
C ARG A 4 11.06 -6.14 49.05
N ARG A 5 10.94 -7.45 48.81
CA ARG A 5 10.54 -8.17 47.58
C ARG A 5 9.04 -8.08 47.30
N ALA A 6 8.72 -8.24 46.02
CA ALA A 6 7.67 -9.09 45.40
C ALA A 6 6.21 -8.99 45.88
N VAL A 7 5.29 -8.90 44.90
CA VAL A 7 4.22 -9.90 44.73
C VAL A 7 4.03 -10.18 43.24
N VAL A 8 4.44 -11.39 42.85
CA VAL A 8 3.83 -12.16 41.76
C VAL A 8 2.71 -12.99 42.39
N SER A 9 1.49 -12.90 41.88
CA SER A 9 0.35 -13.80 42.12
C SER A 9 -0.87 -13.17 41.46
N GLY A 10 -1.70 -13.86 40.70
CA GLY A 10 -1.78 -15.26 40.31
C GLY A 10 -2.97 -15.37 39.36
N ILE A 11 -2.83 -16.05 38.22
CA ILE A 11 -3.34 -17.41 37.98
C ILE A 11 -4.88 -17.46 37.95
N THR A 12 -5.42 -17.81 36.78
CA THR A 12 -6.50 -18.77 36.47
C THR A 12 -7.36 -18.23 35.31
N SER A 13 -7.79 -18.96 34.29
CA SER A 13 -7.50 -20.28 33.73
C SER A 13 -8.35 -20.38 32.45
N ALA A 14 -7.80 -20.94 31.38
CA ALA A 14 -8.49 -21.58 30.23
C ALA A 14 -9.45 -20.68 29.40
N VAL A 15 -9.55 -20.80 28.08
CA VAL A 15 -9.85 -22.01 27.30
C VAL A 15 -9.20 -21.93 25.91
N ALA A 16 -8.80 -23.10 25.42
CA ALA A 16 -8.19 -23.37 24.14
C ALA A 16 -9.15 -23.27 22.93
N LEU A 17 -8.55 -23.38 21.73
CA LEU A 17 -9.17 -23.68 20.41
C LEU A 17 -9.84 -22.44 19.77
N THR A 18 -9.51 -21.98 18.57
CA THR A 18 -9.32 -22.67 17.28
C THR A 18 -8.72 -21.70 16.25
N ALA A 19 -8.10 -22.29 15.21
CA ALA A 19 -8.08 -21.81 13.82
C ALA A 19 -7.35 -20.50 13.47
N LEU A 20 -6.30 -20.66 12.66
CA LEU A 20 -5.84 -19.76 11.57
C LEU A 20 -6.64 -18.45 11.43
N GLY A 21 -6.26 -17.44 12.22
CA GLY A 21 -6.73 -16.07 12.07
C GLY A 21 -5.66 -15.22 11.42
N PHE A 22 -5.68 -15.18 10.08
CA PHE A 22 -4.90 -14.21 9.30
C PHE A 22 -5.45 -12.81 9.56
N VAL A 23 -4.73 -11.98 10.33
CA VAL A 23 -4.84 -10.50 10.33
C VAL A 23 -3.64 -9.94 11.09
N PRO A 24 -2.85 -9.06 10.44
CA PRO A 24 -3.29 -7.68 10.36
C PRO A 24 -3.05 -7.10 8.97
N SER A 25 -4.10 -6.97 8.16
CA SER A 25 -4.08 -5.97 7.09
C SER A 25 -4.66 -4.69 7.65
N THR A 26 -3.90 -4.05 8.55
CA THR A 26 -3.93 -2.59 8.59
C THR A 26 -3.37 -2.16 7.24
N ALA A 27 -4.26 -2.02 6.25
CA ALA A 27 -4.01 -1.25 5.05
C ALA A 27 -3.83 0.20 5.51
N GLN A 28 -2.66 0.44 6.10
CA GLN A 28 -2.11 1.76 6.31
C GLN A 28 -1.87 2.23 4.88
N ALA A 29 -2.82 3.03 4.36
CA ALA A 29 -2.63 3.76 3.13
C ALA A 29 -1.26 4.46 3.28
N ALA A 30 -0.27 3.92 2.58
CA ALA A 30 1.06 4.48 2.62
C ALA A 30 0.93 5.93 2.16
N PRO A 31 1.55 6.90 2.83
CA PRO A 31 1.67 8.21 2.25
C PRO A 31 2.38 8.02 0.91
N ALA A 32 1.69 8.28 -0.21
CA ALA A 32 2.29 8.30 -1.53
C ALA A 32 3.39 9.36 -1.50
N THR A 33 4.62 8.93 -1.20
CA THR A 33 5.82 9.76 -1.24
C THR A 33 5.95 10.22 -2.68
N ALA A 34 5.86 11.53 -2.91
CA ALA A 34 6.03 12.10 -4.25
C ALA A 34 7.36 11.59 -4.82
N ALA A 35 7.29 10.93 -5.97
CA ALA A 35 8.45 10.31 -6.61
C ALA A 35 9.47 11.39 -6.98
N ASN A 36 10.73 11.20 -6.58
CA ASN A 36 11.79 12.15 -6.89
C ASN A 36 12.50 11.82 -8.22
N THR A 37 12.26 10.61 -8.76
CA THR A 37 12.85 10.12 -10.02
C THR A 37 11.86 9.27 -10.82
N CYS A 38 12.09 9.12 -12.12
CA CYS A 38 11.23 8.34 -13.01
C CYS A 38 11.06 6.88 -12.54
N SER A 39 12.15 6.19 -12.22
CA SER A 39 12.10 4.78 -11.78
C SER A 39 11.32 4.58 -10.48
N GLU A 40 11.41 5.55 -9.55
CA GLU A 40 10.62 5.54 -8.31
C GLU A 40 9.13 5.73 -8.62
N ALA A 41 8.77 6.65 -9.53
CA ALA A 41 7.39 6.84 -9.97
C ALA A 41 6.81 5.57 -10.60
N VAL A 42 7.58 4.86 -11.43
CA VAL A 42 7.17 3.58 -12.02
C VAL A 42 6.89 2.54 -10.94
N ALA A 43 7.79 2.39 -9.97
CA ALA A 43 7.61 1.45 -8.87
C ALA A 43 6.36 1.77 -8.04
N THR A 44 6.19 3.03 -7.62
CA THR A 44 5.01 3.48 -6.86
C THR A 44 3.72 3.27 -7.63
N THR A 45 3.70 3.57 -8.93
CA THR A 45 2.50 3.34 -9.77
C THR A 45 2.13 1.86 -9.83
N LYS A 46 3.11 0.97 -9.98
CA LYS A 46 2.89 -0.49 -9.97
C LYS A 46 2.32 -0.97 -8.63
N GLU A 47 2.79 -0.40 -7.52
CA GLU A 47 2.23 -0.68 -6.19
C GLU A 47 0.78 -0.21 -6.06
N HIS A 48 0.45 1.00 -6.52
CA HIS A 48 -0.92 1.51 -6.48
C HIS A 48 -1.86 0.70 -7.40
N LEU A 49 -1.41 0.30 -8.58
CA LEU A 49 -2.13 -0.60 -9.48
C LEU A 49 -2.42 -1.95 -8.82
N THR A 50 -1.44 -2.53 -8.13
CA THR A 50 -1.60 -3.79 -7.39
C THR A 50 -2.63 -3.63 -6.26
N GLN A 51 -2.55 -2.54 -5.48
CA GLN A 51 -3.49 -2.25 -4.40
C GLN A 51 -4.92 -2.00 -4.92
N ALA A 52 -5.03 -1.43 -6.11
CA ALA A 52 -6.30 -1.21 -6.80
C ALA A 52 -6.89 -2.48 -7.43
N GLY A 53 -6.17 -3.62 -7.37
CA GLY A 53 -6.60 -4.90 -7.93
C GLY A 53 -6.31 -5.07 -9.42
N SER A 54 -5.47 -4.20 -10.00
CA SER A 54 -5.08 -4.23 -11.40
C SER A 54 -3.57 -4.26 -11.57
N PRO A 55 -2.87 -5.29 -11.03
CA PRO A 55 -1.41 -5.39 -11.14
C PRO A 55 -0.96 -5.44 -12.60
N THR A 56 0.22 -4.89 -12.89
CA THR A 56 0.83 -4.89 -14.22
C THR A 56 2.26 -5.45 -14.16
N ASP A 57 2.61 -6.26 -15.15
CA ASP A 57 3.96 -6.81 -15.35
C ASP A 57 4.84 -5.89 -16.21
N ALA A 58 4.35 -4.71 -16.57
CA ALA A 58 5.12 -3.75 -17.36
C ALA A 58 6.37 -3.24 -16.62
N ASP A 59 7.49 -3.14 -17.34
CA ASP A 59 8.76 -2.61 -16.82
C ASP A 59 9.12 -1.23 -17.39
N ASP A 60 8.50 -0.84 -18.50
CA ASP A 60 8.63 0.48 -19.10
C ASP A 60 7.62 1.47 -18.49
N TRP A 61 8.04 2.73 -18.35
CA TRP A 61 7.24 3.77 -17.73
C TRP A 61 5.97 4.09 -18.53
N GLN A 62 6.02 4.01 -19.85
CA GLN A 62 4.90 4.34 -20.73
C GLN A 62 3.82 3.27 -20.60
N SER A 63 4.23 2.00 -20.60
CA SER A 63 3.33 0.85 -20.41
C SER A 63 2.68 0.83 -19.02
N VAL A 64 3.42 1.20 -17.97
CA VAL A 64 2.88 1.33 -16.61
C VAL A 64 1.89 2.50 -16.50
N ARG A 65 2.19 3.63 -17.15
CA ARG A 65 1.27 4.77 -17.24
C ARG A 65 -0.02 4.40 -17.96
N ASP A 66 0.07 3.70 -19.09
CA ASP A 66 -1.08 3.30 -19.88
C ASP A 66 -1.99 2.35 -19.08
N ALA A 67 -1.41 1.39 -18.33
CA ALA A 67 -2.17 0.53 -17.42
C ALA A 67 -2.87 1.32 -16.30
N ALA A 68 -2.20 2.33 -15.73
CA ALA A 68 -2.82 3.23 -14.77
C ALA A 68 -3.96 4.04 -15.39
N GLN A 69 -3.81 4.52 -16.63
CA GLN A 69 -4.87 5.24 -17.34
C GLN A 69 -6.08 4.34 -17.62
N ASP A 70 -5.86 3.12 -18.12
CA ASP A 70 -6.93 2.15 -18.39
C ASP A 70 -7.76 1.86 -17.13
N PHE A 71 -7.09 1.67 -15.98
CA PHE A 71 -7.76 1.50 -14.71
C PHE A 71 -8.62 2.72 -14.34
N VAL A 72 -8.07 3.93 -14.47
CA VAL A 72 -8.76 5.19 -14.13
C VAL A 72 -9.96 5.43 -15.04
N ASP A 73 -9.83 5.21 -16.35
CA ASP A 73 -10.90 5.35 -17.33
C ASP A 73 -12.03 4.33 -17.08
N SER A 74 -11.67 3.11 -16.65
CA SER A 74 -12.64 2.07 -16.28
C SER A 74 -13.33 2.30 -14.93
N HIS A 75 -12.84 3.24 -14.10
CA HIS A 75 -13.39 3.58 -12.78
C HIS A 75 -13.72 5.08 -12.64
N PRO A 76 -14.69 5.60 -13.42
CA PRO A 76 -15.00 7.02 -13.47
C PRO A 76 -15.64 7.57 -12.19
N ASP A 77 -16.36 6.73 -11.43
CA ASP A 77 -16.98 7.11 -10.15
C ASP A 77 -15.94 7.45 -9.06
N GLY A 78 -14.70 7.01 -9.26
CA GLY A 78 -13.55 7.41 -8.46
C GLY A 78 -13.49 6.86 -7.04
N GLY A 79 -12.29 6.96 -6.46
CA GLY A 79 -11.96 6.54 -5.10
C GLY A 79 -10.49 6.86 -4.82
N ALA A 80 -10.05 6.69 -3.57
CA ALA A 80 -8.69 7.06 -3.17
C ALA A 80 -7.59 6.42 -4.04
N GLY A 81 -7.79 5.17 -4.49
CA GLY A 81 -6.87 4.49 -5.40
C GLY A 81 -6.83 5.10 -6.81
N THR A 82 -8.00 5.43 -7.37
CA THR A 82 -8.10 6.12 -8.67
C THR A 82 -7.47 7.51 -8.63
N GLU A 83 -7.63 8.24 -7.52
CA GLU A 83 -7.00 9.56 -7.33
C GLU A 83 -5.48 9.48 -7.19
N ALA A 84 -4.97 8.45 -6.51
CA ALA A 84 -3.53 8.18 -6.43
C ALA A 84 -2.96 7.89 -7.83
N LEU A 85 -3.58 6.97 -8.58
CA LEU A 85 -3.17 6.63 -9.94
C LEU A 85 -3.21 7.83 -10.90
N ARG A 86 -4.22 8.69 -10.79
CA ARG A 86 -4.27 9.97 -11.53
C ARG A 86 -3.07 10.87 -11.25
N ARG A 87 -2.60 10.90 -10.01
CA ARG A 87 -1.42 11.68 -9.62
C ARG A 87 -0.15 11.03 -10.18
N ASP A 88 -0.04 9.70 -10.06
CA ASP A 88 1.08 8.93 -10.59
C ASP A 88 1.24 9.08 -12.10
N ILE A 89 0.15 9.06 -12.87
CA ILE A 89 0.17 9.27 -14.33
C ILE A 89 0.81 10.63 -14.68
N ASN A 90 0.48 11.67 -13.92
CA ASN A 90 1.07 13.00 -14.11
C ASN A 90 2.56 13.01 -13.72
N ASP A 91 2.92 12.35 -12.63
CA ASP A 91 4.31 12.24 -12.17
C ASP A 91 5.17 11.45 -13.18
N LEU A 92 4.68 10.32 -13.69
CA LEU A 92 5.31 9.56 -14.76
C LEU A 92 5.55 10.42 -16.01
N SER A 93 4.52 11.16 -16.44
CA SER A 93 4.63 12.06 -17.59
C SER A 93 5.72 13.12 -17.39
N ARG A 94 5.77 13.71 -16.19
CA ARG A 94 6.69 14.80 -15.86
C ARG A 94 8.12 14.33 -15.64
N LEU A 95 8.32 13.16 -15.05
CA LEU A 95 9.62 12.66 -14.64
C LEU A 95 10.29 11.79 -15.70
N CYS A 96 9.50 11.09 -16.52
CA CYS A 96 10.01 10.11 -17.50
C CYS A 96 10.02 10.60 -18.95
N ALA A 97 9.25 11.65 -19.28
CA ALA A 97 9.20 12.26 -20.62
C ALA A 97 9.47 13.79 -20.60
N PRO A 98 10.68 14.23 -20.19
CA PRO A 98 11.05 15.64 -20.17
C PRO A 98 11.24 16.27 -21.55
#